data_AF-A0A7J6PY24-F1
#
_entry.id   AF-A0A7J6PY24-F1
#
_cell.length_a   1.000
_cell.length_b   1.000
_cell.length_c   1.000
_cell.angle_alpha   90.00
_cell.angle_beta   90.00
_cell.angle_gamma   90.00
#
_symmetry.space_group_name_H-M   'P 1'
#
loop_
_entity.id
_entity.type
_entity.pdbx_description
1 polymer ?
#
loop_
_entity_poly.entity_id
_entity_poly.type
_entity_poly.pdbx_seq_one_letter_code
_entity_poly.pdbx_strand_id
1 'polypeptide(L)'
;MAFAFSLSTLFEYPNSGSTLIAVIYYILSFVLVAVHRETDKWAVSLLPQCAYTLVMQNLGQQVFLGLANPSSTLKFEEFNLIQGLIMLLVDIVLWTVVYLYLDQVVPHEYRSSRKVYFLFTRSFWREMRGQNISDDLEAQGSSDQSSEERTSSNEQWQCGIEKVSGEYQKELEREQAIIGIHDLRVNFKSVRAVDGLDLTMYRDELFVLLGHNGAGKSTTINVLSGMLVPSSGEVTVYGHKVPTEMPVIRRSMGVCPQHDVLWDDLTVEEHFSLFANIRGLSRDEKALEFASEIELGHKFGTRVKTLSGGMKRKL
;
A
#
# COMPACT_ATOMS: atom_id res chain seq x y z
N MET A 1 -4.82 14.48 16.81
CA MET A 1 -4.53 13.21 16.11
C MET A 1 -4.61 13.35 14.60
N ALA A 2 -5.75 13.72 14.00
CA ALA A 2 -5.89 13.84 12.54
C ALA A 2 -4.79 14.69 11.87
N PHE A 3 -4.50 15.88 12.41
CA PHE A 3 -3.41 16.75 11.95
C PHE A 3 -2.01 16.13 12.03
N ALA A 4 -1.73 15.40 13.10
CA ALA A 4 -0.45 14.72 13.25
C ALA A 4 -0.30 13.59 12.22
N PHE A 5 -1.39 12.85 11.96
CA PHE A 5 -1.39 11.81 10.92
C PHE A 5 -1.21 12.40 9.52
N SER A 6 -1.90 13.48 9.16
CA SER A 6 -1.72 14.16 7.86
C SER A 6 -0.31 14.73 7.67
N LEU A 7 0.32 15.19 8.75
CA LEU A 7 1.68 15.74 8.65
C LEU A 7 2.73 14.62 8.63
N SER A 8 2.45 13.48 9.29
CA SER A 8 3.31 12.30 9.27
C SER A 8 3.43 11.67 7.88
N THR A 9 2.41 11.76 7.02
CA THR A 9 2.50 11.23 5.64
C THR A 9 3.51 11.98 4.77
N LEU A 10 3.94 13.19 5.18
CA LEU A 10 4.96 13.96 4.46
C LEU A 10 6.40 13.56 4.83
N PHE A 11 6.58 12.78 5.91
CA PHE A 11 7.89 12.39 6.39
C PHE A 11 8.16 10.91 6.11
N GLU A 12 9.32 10.65 5.51
CA GLU A 12 9.80 9.31 5.22
C GLU A 12 10.33 8.60 6.48
N TYR A 13 10.88 9.36 7.43
CA TYR A 13 11.47 8.83 8.66
C TYR A 13 10.57 9.08 9.89
N PRO A 14 10.12 8.05 10.61
CA PRO A 14 9.14 8.20 11.70
C PRO A 14 9.67 8.98 12.92
N ASN A 15 10.95 8.80 13.28
CA ASN A 15 11.55 9.48 14.44
C ASN A 15 11.78 10.98 14.17
N SER A 16 12.28 11.32 12.98
CA SER A 16 12.46 12.71 12.55
C SER A 16 11.11 13.40 12.30
N GLY A 17 10.13 12.68 11.74
CA GLY A 17 8.79 13.20 11.53
C GLY A 17 8.08 13.55 12.84
N SER A 18 8.09 12.65 13.83
CA SER A 18 7.43 12.90 15.12
C SER A 18 7.99 14.11 15.88
N THR A 19 9.32 14.26 15.93
CA THR A 19 9.98 15.41 16.57
C THR A 19 9.66 16.72 15.84
N LEU A 20 9.68 16.72 14.51
CA LEU A 20 9.37 17.91 13.72
C LEU A 20 7.89 18.30 13.82
N ILE A 21 6.97 17.34 13.84
CA ILE A 21 5.54 17.57 14.09
C ILE A 21 5.35 18.22 15.46
N ALA A 22 6.06 17.77 16.50
CA ALA A 22 5.98 18.37 17.83
C ALA A 22 6.49 19.82 17.86
N VAL A 23 7.59 20.11 17.15
CA VAL A 23 8.12 21.48 16.99
C VAL A 23 7.13 22.37 16.24
N ILE A 24 6.55 21.88 15.14
CA ILE A 24 5.52 22.58 14.37
C ILE A 24 4.31 22.88 15.27
N TYR A 25 3.88 21.92 16.09
CA TYR A 25 2.79 22.09 17.05
C TYR A 25 3.08 23.18 18.09
N TYR A 26 4.33 23.24 18.56
CA TYR A 26 4.79 24.28 19.49
C TYR A 26 4.88 25.67 18.84
N ILE A 27 5.30 25.76 17.58
CA ILE A 27 5.30 27.03 16.85
C ILE A 27 3.88 27.52 16.60
N LEU A 28 2.97 26.62 16.22
CA LEU A 28 1.54 26.90 16.03
C LEU A 28 0.88 27.45 17.30
N SER A 29 1.27 26.96 18.48
CA SER A 29 0.76 27.50 19.74
C SER A 29 1.22 28.94 20.00
N PHE A 30 2.45 29.30 19.60
CA PHE A 30 2.96 30.66 19.71
C PHE A 30 2.32 31.62 18.71
N VAL A 31 2.07 31.15 17.48
CA VAL A 31 1.37 31.92 16.43
C VAL A 31 -0.03 32.32 16.90
N LEU A 32 -0.73 31.47 17.65
CA LEU A 32 -2.03 31.84 18.25
C LEU A 32 -1.93 33.09 19.13
N VAL A 33 -0.94 33.14 20.03
CA VAL A 33 -0.77 34.27 20.97
C VAL A 33 -0.54 35.58 20.22
N ALA A 34 0.16 35.52 19.08
CA ALA A 34 0.42 36.68 18.22
C ALA A 34 -0.81 37.10 17.40
N VAL A 35 -1.57 36.13 16.87
CA VAL A 35 -2.68 36.36 15.92
C VAL A 35 -4.02 36.67 16.60
N HIS A 36 -4.15 36.32 17.89
CA HIS A 36 -5.34 36.55 18.72
C HIS A 36 -5.79 38.03 18.79
N ARG A 37 -4.90 38.97 18.47
CA ARG A 37 -5.15 40.40 18.62
C ARG A 37 -5.84 41.10 17.44
N GLU A 38 -5.77 40.56 16.21
CA GLU A 38 -6.12 41.35 15.01
C GLU A 38 -6.93 40.61 13.93
N THR A 39 -7.29 39.32 14.12
CA THR A 39 -7.91 38.53 13.04
C THR A 39 -9.29 37.96 13.37
N ASP A 40 -10.02 37.70 12.28
CA ASP A 40 -11.25 36.94 12.24
C ASP A 40 -11.06 35.53 12.85
N LYS A 41 -11.60 35.34 14.05
CA LYS A 41 -11.44 34.13 14.88
C LYS A 41 -11.89 32.84 14.20
N TRP A 42 -12.78 32.94 13.21
CA TRP A 42 -13.26 31.80 12.43
C TRP A 42 -12.18 31.19 11.53
N ALA A 43 -11.31 32.00 10.93
CA ALA A 43 -10.24 31.53 10.06
C ALA A 43 -9.10 30.88 10.86
N VAL A 44 -8.79 31.44 12.03
CA VAL A 44 -7.77 30.91 12.94
C VAL A 44 -8.21 29.57 13.54
N SER A 45 -9.53 29.37 13.69
CA SER A 45 -10.12 28.12 14.19
C SER A 45 -10.03 26.94 13.20
N LEU A 46 -9.50 27.12 11.98
CA LEU A 46 -9.19 26.01 11.06
C LEU A 46 -7.91 25.26 11.42
N LEU A 47 -7.10 25.85 12.32
CA LEU A 47 -5.94 25.20 12.89
C LEU A 47 -6.37 24.45 14.17
N PRO A 48 -6.18 23.11 14.25
CA PRO A 48 -6.71 22.31 15.35
C PRO A 48 -6.23 22.75 16.73
N GLN A 49 -4.97 23.20 16.81
CA GLN A 49 -4.39 23.70 18.06
C GLN A 49 -5.05 25.00 18.51
N CYS A 50 -5.51 25.81 17.56
CA CYS A 50 -6.16 27.07 17.82
C CYS A 50 -7.61 26.91 18.26
N ALA A 51 -8.37 26.08 17.57
CA ALA A 51 -9.73 25.71 17.98
C ALA A 51 -9.73 25.11 19.40
N TYR A 52 -8.80 24.18 19.68
CA TYR A 52 -8.65 23.57 21.00
C TYR A 52 -8.37 24.61 22.10
N THR A 53 -7.43 25.53 21.86
CA THR A 53 -7.04 26.52 22.86
C THR A 53 -8.17 27.50 23.17
N LEU A 54 -8.90 27.96 22.15
CA LEU A 54 -10.06 28.86 22.32
C LEU A 54 -11.20 28.19 23.10
N VAL A 55 -11.48 26.91 22.80
CA VAL A 55 -12.47 26.12 23.56
C VAL A 55 -12.06 25.97 25.02
N MET A 56 -10.78 25.66 25.28
CA MET A 56 -10.27 25.50 26.65
C MET A 56 -10.25 26.80 27.45
N GLN A 57 -9.94 27.95 26.81
CA GLN A 57 -9.99 29.25 27.47
C GLN A 57 -11.43 29.65 27.83
N ASN A 58 -12.39 29.43 26.91
CA ASN A 58 -13.81 29.67 27.17
C ASN A 58 -14.32 28.78 28.31
N LEU A 59 -13.99 27.49 28.29
CA LEU A 59 -14.36 26.54 29.33
C LEU A 59 -13.71 26.88 30.69
N GLY A 60 -12.43 27.25 30.69
CA GLY A 60 -11.70 27.67 31.88
C GLY A 60 -12.30 28.92 32.52
N GLN A 61 -12.75 29.89 31.71
CA GLN A 61 -13.43 31.08 32.21
C GLN A 61 -14.80 30.74 32.82
N GLN A 62 -15.59 29.86 32.21
CA GLN A 62 -16.89 29.45 32.75
C GLN A 62 -16.76 28.73 34.09
N VAL A 63 -15.74 27.85 34.22
CA VAL A 63 -15.41 27.18 35.48
C VAL A 63 -14.93 28.18 36.53
N PHE A 64 -14.08 29.14 36.15
CA PHE A 64 -13.61 30.20 37.04
C PHE A 64 -14.76 31.07 37.57
N LEU A 65 -15.78 31.33 36.74
CA LEU A 65 -16.99 32.06 37.13
C LEU A 65 -17.98 31.23 37.99
N GLY A 66 -17.65 29.97 38.31
CA GLY A 66 -18.44 29.13 39.22
C GLY A 66 -19.74 28.59 38.62
N LEU A 67 -19.86 28.55 37.30
CA LEU A 67 -21.06 28.05 36.62
C LEU A 67 -21.03 26.52 36.54
N ALA A 68 -21.94 25.88 37.28
CA ALA A 68 -22.02 24.42 37.36
C ALA A 68 -22.44 23.75 36.03
N ASN A 69 -23.14 24.49 35.16
CA ASN A 69 -23.51 24.05 33.82
C ASN A 69 -22.88 24.98 32.79
N PRO A 70 -22.12 24.47 31.81
CA PRO A 70 -21.57 25.30 30.74
C PRO A 70 -22.71 25.88 29.92
N SER A 71 -23.06 27.13 30.19
CA SER A 71 -24.16 27.83 29.52
C SER A 71 -23.71 28.26 28.13
N SER A 72 -24.48 27.87 27.11
CA SER A 72 -24.23 28.18 25.69
C SER A 72 -24.28 29.68 25.34
N THR A 73 -24.69 30.51 26.29
CA THR A 73 -24.93 31.95 26.14
C THR A 73 -23.77 32.84 26.58
N LEU A 74 -22.79 32.29 27.31
CA LEU A 74 -21.61 33.05 27.71
C LEU A 74 -20.57 33.07 26.59
N LYS A 75 -20.39 34.26 26.06
CA LYS A 75 -19.39 34.57 25.06
C LYS A 75 -18.09 34.93 25.77
N PHE A 76 -17.07 34.10 25.63
CA PHE A 76 -15.70 34.59 25.76
C PHE A 76 -15.37 35.20 24.42
N GLU A 77 -15.11 36.52 24.39
CA GLU A 77 -14.50 37.14 23.21
C GLU A 77 -15.30 36.92 21.91
N GLU A 78 -16.64 37.04 22.00
CA GLU A 78 -17.63 36.84 20.93
C GLU A 78 -17.89 35.40 20.48
N PHE A 79 -17.22 34.41 21.09
CA PHE A 79 -17.29 33.02 20.69
C PHE A 79 -18.08 32.16 21.69
N ASN A 80 -19.04 31.37 21.20
CA ASN A 80 -19.79 30.41 22.02
C ASN A 80 -19.05 29.06 22.09
N LEU A 81 -19.16 28.37 23.23
CA LEU A 81 -18.59 27.03 23.41
C LEU A 81 -19.06 26.04 22.33
N ILE A 82 -20.35 26.07 21.97
CA ILE A 82 -20.92 25.21 20.92
C ILE A 82 -20.28 25.48 19.56
N GLN A 83 -20.03 26.76 19.23
CA GLN A 83 -19.36 27.12 17.97
C GLN A 83 -17.94 26.56 17.94
N GLY A 84 -17.23 26.58 19.08
CA GLY A 84 -15.91 25.96 19.21
C GLY A 84 -15.91 24.45 19.04
N LEU A 85 -16.89 23.76 19.62
CA LEU A 85 -17.05 22.32 19.44
C LEU A 85 -17.38 21.94 17.99
N ILE A 86 -18.21 22.75 17.32
CA ILE A 86 -18.52 22.56 15.90
C ILE A 86 -17.26 22.77 15.05
N MET A 87 -16.48 23.82 15.30
CA MET A 87 -15.22 24.05 14.58
C MET A 87 -14.23 22.90 14.80
N LEU A 88 -14.13 22.35 16.00
CA LEU A 88 -13.27 21.20 16.29
C LEU A 88 -13.71 19.95 15.54
N LEU A 89 -15.01 19.72 15.36
CA LEU A 89 -15.53 18.65 14.51
C LEU A 89 -15.21 18.88 13.03
N VAL A 90 -15.36 20.12 12.55
CA VAL A 90 -15.01 20.50 11.17
C VAL A 90 -13.52 20.25 10.92
N ASP A 91 -12.64 20.61 11.85
CA ASP A 91 -11.20 20.38 11.76
C ASP A 91 -10.85 18.90 11.67
N ILE A 92 -11.48 18.04 12.48
CA ILE A 92 -11.26 16.59 12.41
C ILE A 92 -11.58 16.08 11.00
N VAL A 93 -12.75 16.46 10.46
CA VAL A 93 -13.17 16.04 9.12
C VAL A 93 -12.21 16.58 8.05
N LEU A 94 -11.88 17.87 8.11
CA LEU A 94 -11.00 18.54 7.16
C LEU A 94 -9.62 17.88 7.13
N TRP A 95 -8.99 17.69 8.29
CA TRP A 95 -7.66 17.08 8.37
C TRP A 95 -7.66 15.59 8.06
N THR A 96 -8.76 14.87 8.32
CA THR A 96 -8.92 13.49 7.84
C THR A 96 -9.00 13.44 6.31
N VAL A 97 -9.70 14.37 5.66
CA VAL A 97 -9.73 14.46 4.18
C VAL A 97 -8.35 14.81 3.63
N VAL A 98 -7.64 15.76 4.25
CA VAL A 98 -6.25 16.10 3.89
C VAL A 98 -5.33 14.90 4.06
N TYR A 99 -5.45 14.15 5.17
CA TYR A 99 -4.70 12.92 5.39
C TYR A 99 -4.95 11.89 4.28
N LEU A 100 -6.22 11.59 3.96
CA LEU A 100 -6.56 10.63 2.90
C LEU A 100 -6.05 11.09 1.53
N TYR A 101 -6.02 12.40 1.29
CA TYR A 101 -5.46 12.97 0.06
C TYR A 101 -3.93 12.81 0.02
N LEU A 102 -3.22 13.19 1.08
CA LEU A 102 -1.76 13.10 1.15
C LEU A 102 -1.27 11.65 1.10
N ASP A 103 -1.96 10.72 1.77
CA ASP A 103 -1.64 9.27 1.76
C ASP A 103 -1.71 8.62 0.36
N GLN A 104 -2.46 9.24 -0.55
CA GLN A 104 -2.61 8.76 -1.93
C GLN A 104 -1.70 9.49 -2.92
N VAL A 105 -1.38 10.75 -2.65
CA VAL A 105 -0.58 11.61 -3.54
C VAL A 105 0.91 11.47 -3.29
N VAL A 106 1.34 11.32 -2.03
CA VAL A 106 2.75 11.16 -1.69
C VAL A 106 3.21 9.76 -2.10
N PRO A 107 4.17 9.64 -3.02
CA PRO A 107 4.69 8.34 -3.43
C PRO A 107 5.54 7.76 -2.29
N HIS A 108 5.03 6.73 -1.62
CA HIS A 108 5.84 5.88 -0.75
C HIS A 108 6.45 4.74 -1.57
N GLU A 109 7.66 4.28 -1.22
CA GLU A 109 8.50 3.33 -1.98
C GLU A 109 7.79 2.07 -2.52
N TYR A 110 6.67 1.65 -1.92
CA TYR A 110 5.93 0.42 -2.27
C TYR A 110 4.51 0.63 -2.82
N ARG A 111 4.05 1.87 -3.00
CA ARG A 111 2.68 2.17 -3.47
C ARG A 111 2.74 2.96 -4.78
N SER A 112 2.12 2.44 -5.83
CA SER A 112 1.92 3.20 -7.06
C SER A 112 1.05 4.43 -6.77
N SER A 113 1.58 5.64 -7.04
CA SER A 113 0.86 6.90 -6.87
C SER A 113 -0.43 6.87 -7.70
N ARG A 114 -1.59 6.99 -7.05
CA ARG A 114 -2.89 7.09 -7.75
C ARG A 114 -3.04 8.53 -8.27
N LYS A 115 -3.67 8.70 -9.44
CA LYS A 115 -3.90 10.03 -10.05
C LYS A 115 -4.73 10.92 -9.11
N VAL A 116 -4.42 12.21 -9.08
CA VAL A 116 -4.96 13.24 -8.15
C VAL A 116 -6.50 13.31 -8.09
N TYR A 117 -7.22 12.89 -9.13
CA TYR A 117 -8.69 12.95 -9.21
C TYR A 117 -9.42 11.71 -8.68
N PHE A 118 -8.71 10.78 -8.04
CA PHE A 118 -9.22 9.47 -7.67
C PHE A 118 -10.41 9.48 -6.69
N LEU A 119 -10.49 10.47 -5.78
CA LEU A 119 -11.59 10.62 -4.80
C LEU A 119 -12.99 10.70 -5.43
N PHE A 120 -13.10 11.15 -6.69
CA PHE A 120 -14.36 11.27 -7.42
C PHE A 120 -14.73 10.02 -8.25
N THR A 121 -13.90 8.97 -8.22
CA THR A 121 -14.13 7.77 -9.04
C THR A 121 -15.00 6.76 -8.29
N ARG A 122 -16.08 6.27 -8.91
CA ARG A 122 -17.01 5.30 -8.31
C ARG A 122 -16.37 3.94 -7.97
N SER A 123 -15.22 3.60 -8.58
CA SER A 123 -14.45 2.40 -8.27
C SER A 123 -13.82 2.44 -6.87
N PHE A 124 -13.32 3.61 -6.43
CA PHE A 124 -12.74 3.78 -5.08
C PHE A 124 -13.74 3.46 -3.98
N TRP A 125 -14.93 4.07 -4.09
CA TRP A 125 -16.00 3.89 -3.11
C TRP A 125 -16.62 2.50 -3.15
N ARG A 126 -16.33 1.69 -4.17
CA ARG A 126 -16.74 0.29 -4.27
C ARG A 126 -15.70 -0.62 -3.61
N GLU A 127 -14.42 -0.34 -3.84
CA GLU A 127 -13.26 -1.01 -3.21
C GLU A 127 -13.27 -0.81 -1.68
N MET A 128 -13.51 0.42 -1.20
CA MET A 128 -13.58 0.75 0.23
C MET A 128 -14.80 0.13 0.95
N ARG A 129 -15.85 -0.25 0.20
CA ARG A 129 -17.08 -0.83 0.74
C ARG A 129 -17.00 -2.34 0.97
N GLY A 130 -15.85 -2.97 0.71
CA GLY A 130 -15.63 -4.38 1.04
C GLY A 130 -16.70 -5.31 0.48
N GLN A 131 -17.09 -5.14 -0.79
CA GLN A 131 -17.88 -6.18 -1.43
C GLN A 131 -17.00 -7.42 -1.62
N ASN A 132 -17.31 -8.45 -0.83
CA ASN A 132 -16.81 -9.81 -0.97
C ASN A 132 -17.14 -10.31 -2.38
N ILE A 133 -16.19 -10.17 -3.30
CA ILE A 133 -16.11 -10.99 -4.51
C ILE A 133 -15.51 -12.31 -4.04
N SER A 134 -16.34 -13.19 -3.50
CA SER A 134 -15.97 -14.54 -3.06
C SER A 134 -16.68 -15.65 -3.84
N ASP A 135 -17.63 -15.34 -4.74
CA ASP A 135 -18.45 -16.38 -5.37
C ASP A 135 -18.32 -16.51 -6.90
N ASP A 136 -17.42 -15.77 -7.57
CA ASP A 136 -17.30 -15.78 -9.04
C ASP A 136 -16.07 -16.51 -9.60
N LEU A 137 -15.32 -17.23 -8.75
CA LEU A 137 -14.06 -17.91 -9.14
C LEU A 137 -14.26 -19.18 -9.99
N GLU A 138 -15.49 -19.62 -10.27
CA GLU A 138 -15.74 -20.89 -10.98
C GLU A 138 -16.49 -20.78 -12.32
N ALA A 139 -16.79 -19.59 -12.86
CA ALA A 139 -17.74 -19.48 -13.98
C ALA A 139 -17.25 -18.84 -15.30
N GLN A 140 -15.97 -18.50 -15.47
CA GLN A 140 -15.49 -17.86 -16.71
C GLN A 140 -14.23 -18.52 -17.29
N GLY A 141 -14.33 -19.83 -17.54
CA GLY A 141 -13.48 -20.52 -18.50
C GLY A 141 -14.27 -20.79 -19.78
N SER A 142 -14.15 -19.92 -20.78
CA SER A 142 -14.33 -20.16 -22.23
C SER A 142 -14.81 -18.89 -22.94
N SER A 143 -13.90 -18.22 -23.66
CA SER A 143 -14.27 -17.41 -24.82
C SER A 143 -13.07 -17.33 -25.75
N ASP A 144 -13.12 -18.15 -26.80
CA ASP A 144 -12.25 -18.08 -27.96
C ASP A 144 -12.28 -16.69 -28.58
N GLN A 145 -11.11 -16.07 -28.75
CA GLN A 145 -10.90 -15.08 -29.81
C GLN A 145 -9.53 -15.29 -30.47
N SER A 146 -9.59 -15.91 -31.64
CA SER A 146 -8.59 -15.87 -32.69
C SER A 146 -8.09 -14.44 -32.94
N SER A 147 -6.79 -14.23 -32.89
CA SER A 147 -6.14 -13.02 -33.36
C SER A 147 -4.92 -13.37 -34.19
N GLU A 148 -4.91 -12.80 -35.38
CA GLU A 148 -4.09 -13.11 -36.55
C GLU A 148 -2.61 -12.81 -36.35
N GLU A 149 -1.79 -13.68 -36.95
CA GLU A 149 -0.35 -13.51 -37.15
C GLU A 149 -0.03 -12.18 -37.86
N ARG A 150 0.86 -11.39 -37.28
CA ARG A 150 1.65 -10.40 -38.03
C ARG A 150 3.12 -10.55 -37.70
N THR A 151 3.79 -11.28 -38.59
CA THR A 151 5.24 -11.28 -38.75
C THR A 151 5.71 -9.92 -39.25
N SER A 152 6.72 -9.33 -38.61
CA SER A 152 7.62 -8.35 -39.21
C SER A 152 8.91 -8.19 -38.39
N SER A 153 9.98 -8.80 -38.91
CA SER A 153 11.36 -8.30 -38.97
C SER A 153 12.09 -7.82 -37.70
N ASN A 154 12.92 -8.74 -37.18
CA ASN A 154 14.39 -8.66 -37.21
C ASN A 154 15.07 -7.47 -36.50
N GLU A 155 15.53 -7.70 -35.26
CA GLU A 155 16.88 -7.27 -34.85
C GLU A 155 17.44 -8.23 -33.79
N GLN A 156 18.67 -8.66 -34.05
CA GLN A 156 19.28 -9.90 -33.62
C GLN A 156 19.97 -9.77 -32.26
N TRP A 157 19.37 -10.35 -31.23
CA TRP A 157 20.07 -10.82 -30.03
C TRP A 157 19.96 -12.35 -29.97
N GLN A 158 20.96 -13.04 -30.52
CA GLN A 158 21.13 -14.48 -30.33
C GLN A 158 21.61 -14.73 -28.90
N CYS A 159 20.70 -14.67 -27.93
CA CYS A 159 20.87 -15.46 -26.73
C CYS A 159 20.72 -16.93 -27.15
N GLY A 160 21.51 -17.84 -26.60
CA GLY A 160 21.41 -19.28 -26.84
C GLY A 160 20.06 -19.81 -26.38
N ILE A 161 19.01 -19.58 -27.17
CA ILE A 161 17.70 -20.20 -27.02
C ILE A 161 17.92 -21.64 -27.46
N GLU A 162 18.27 -22.49 -26.50
CA GLU A 162 18.10 -23.91 -26.67
C GLU A 162 16.63 -24.13 -27.02
N LYS A 163 16.37 -24.56 -28.26
CA LYS A 163 15.00 -24.80 -28.70
C LYS A 163 14.44 -25.90 -27.82
N VAL A 164 13.40 -25.57 -27.06
CA VAL A 164 12.60 -26.54 -26.32
C VAL A 164 12.25 -27.67 -27.29
N SER A 165 12.49 -28.91 -26.87
CA SER A 165 12.13 -30.10 -27.66
C SER A 165 10.67 -29.96 -28.11
N GLY A 166 10.39 -30.25 -29.38
CA GLY A 166 9.03 -30.14 -29.93
C GLY A 166 7.99 -31.05 -29.27
N GLU A 167 8.43 -31.99 -28.43
CA GLU A 167 7.57 -32.79 -27.55
C GLU A 167 7.12 -32.01 -26.31
N TYR A 168 8.06 -31.35 -25.62
CA TYR A 168 7.76 -30.48 -24.48
C TYR A 168 6.87 -29.32 -24.88
N GLN A 169 7.05 -28.74 -26.06
CA GLN A 169 6.25 -27.60 -26.50
C GLN A 169 4.77 -27.97 -26.71
N LYS A 170 4.49 -29.21 -27.14
CA LYS A 170 3.12 -29.74 -27.26
C LYS A 170 2.51 -30.14 -25.93
N GLU A 171 3.34 -30.52 -24.95
CA GLU A 171 2.90 -30.77 -23.57
C GLU A 171 2.56 -29.44 -22.87
N LEU A 172 3.38 -28.42 -23.06
CA LEU A 172 3.14 -27.07 -22.55
C LEU A 172 1.88 -26.43 -23.17
N GLU A 173 1.63 -26.63 -24.47
CA GLU A 173 0.37 -26.21 -25.12
C GLU A 173 -0.87 -26.94 -24.57
N ARG A 174 -0.71 -28.13 -23.98
CA ARG A 174 -1.79 -28.83 -23.26
C ARG A 174 -1.94 -28.35 -21.82
N GLU A 175 -0.88 -27.80 -21.24
CA GLU A 175 -0.87 -27.25 -19.89
C GLU A 175 -1.45 -25.85 -19.86
N GLN A 176 -2.19 -25.55 -18.80
CA GLN A 176 -2.83 -24.25 -18.64
C GLN A 176 -1.76 -23.21 -18.31
N ALA A 177 -1.42 -22.34 -19.27
CA ALA A 177 -0.52 -21.21 -19.04
C ALA A 177 -1.02 -20.36 -17.86
N ILE A 178 -0.19 -20.24 -16.81
CA ILE A 178 -0.55 -19.52 -15.59
C ILE A 178 -0.11 -18.06 -15.69
N ILE A 179 1.07 -17.80 -16.24
CA ILE A 179 1.56 -16.44 -16.44
C ILE A 179 1.92 -16.24 -17.90
N GLY A 180 1.33 -15.21 -18.51
CA GLY A 180 1.60 -14.79 -19.87
C GLY A 180 2.14 -13.36 -19.88
N ILE A 181 3.22 -13.13 -20.59
CA ILE A 181 3.85 -11.83 -20.79
C ILE A 181 4.05 -11.68 -22.30
N HIS A 182 3.48 -10.61 -22.88
CA HIS A 182 3.56 -10.31 -24.30
C HIS A 182 4.06 -8.88 -24.52
N ASP A 183 5.14 -8.72 -25.28
CA ASP A 183 5.83 -7.44 -25.58
C ASP A 183 5.96 -6.51 -24.35
N LEU A 184 6.34 -7.05 -23.20
CA LEU A 184 6.45 -6.25 -21.98
C LEU A 184 7.57 -5.21 -22.13
N ARG A 185 7.23 -3.94 -21.89
CA ARG A 185 8.21 -2.84 -21.83
C ARG A 185 8.05 -2.03 -20.58
N VAL A 186 9.17 -1.62 -20.02
CA VAL A 186 9.23 -0.83 -18.80
C VAL A 186 10.29 0.25 -18.92
N ASN A 187 9.85 1.51 -18.88
CA ASN A 187 10.70 2.68 -19.05
C ASN A 187 10.76 3.48 -17.75
N PHE A 188 11.98 3.75 -17.27
CA PHE A 188 12.26 4.65 -16.17
C PHE A 188 12.93 5.91 -16.72
N LYS A 189 12.15 6.98 -16.90
CA LYS A 189 12.65 8.25 -17.48
C LYS A 189 13.36 7.99 -18.82
N SER A 190 14.69 8.02 -18.84
CA SER A 190 15.52 7.79 -20.03
C SER A 190 16.02 6.35 -20.20
N VAL A 191 15.79 5.47 -19.22
CA VAL A 191 16.30 4.09 -19.22
C VAL A 191 15.18 3.11 -19.55
N ARG A 192 15.37 2.31 -20.60
CA ARG A 192 14.50 1.15 -20.90
C ARG A 192 15.02 -0.05 -20.11
N ALA A 193 14.31 -0.42 -19.04
CA ALA A 193 14.73 -1.51 -18.15
C ALA A 193 14.28 -2.89 -18.66
N VAL A 194 13.16 -2.94 -19.38
CA VAL A 194 12.67 -4.12 -20.11
C VAL A 194 12.18 -3.62 -21.47
N ASP A 195 12.57 -4.28 -22.55
CA ASP A 195 12.25 -3.85 -23.92
C ASP A 195 11.84 -5.05 -24.79
N GLY A 196 10.55 -5.39 -24.76
CA GLY A 196 9.96 -6.44 -25.60
C GLY A 196 10.21 -7.84 -25.04
N LEU A 197 9.83 -8.07 -23.78
CA LEU A 197 9.91 -9.39 -23.17
C LEU A 197 8.63 -10.18 -23.46
N ASP A 198 8.78 -11.32 -24.13
CA ASP A 198 7.76 -12.35 -24.29
C ASP A 198 8.13 -13.56 -23.43
N LEU A 199 7.22 -13.96 -22.54
CA LEU A 199 7.44 -15.07 -21.62
C LEU A 199 6.12 -15.75 -21.26
N THR A 200 6.13 -17.08 -21.24
CA THR A 200 4.99 -17.89 -20.76
C THR A 200 5.51 -18.86 -19.71
N MET A 201 4.83 -18.91 -18.56
CA MET A 201 5.09 -19.87 -17.48
C MET A 201 3.87 -20.77 -17.27
N TYR A 202 4.12 -22.05 -17.09
CA TYR A 202 3.10 -23.08 -17.02
C TYR A 202 2.85 -23.55 -15.59
N ARG A 203 1.77 -24.30 -15.41
CA ARG A 203 1.41 -24.84 -14.11
C ARG A 203 2.44 -25.89 -13.69
N ASP A 204 2.75 -25.93 -12.40
CA ASP A 204 3.68 -26.90 -11.80
C ASP A 204 5.13 -26.82 -12.35
N GLU A 205 5.48 -25.71 -13.01
CA GLU A 205 6.82 -25.43 -13.53
C GLU A 205 7.70 -24.67 -12.53
N LEU A 206 8.97 -25.07 -12.38
CA LEU A 206 10.00 -24.28 -11.71
C LEU A 206 10.71 -23.38 -12.73
N PHE A 207 10.27 -22.13 -12.85
CA PHE A 207 10.88 -21.15 -13.74
C PHE A 207 12.00 -20.36 -13.04
N VAL A 208 13.16 -20.23 -13.70
CA VAL A 208 14.32 -19.47 -13.17
C VAL A 208 14.75 -18.38 -14.15
N LEU A 209 14.61 -17.12 -13.74
CA LEU A 209 15.05 -15.96 -14.51
C LEU A 209 16.50 -15.57 -14.15
N LEU A 210 17.44 -15.87 -15.05
CA LEU A 210 18.87 -15.57 -14.87
C LEU A 210 19.33 -14.42 -15.78
N GLY A 211 20.32 -13.66 -15.31
CA GLY A 211 20.89 -12.53 -16.05
C GLY A 211 21.75 -11.65 -15.16
N HIS A 212 22.56 -10.77 -15.75
CA HIS A 212 23.43 -9.86 -15.00
C HIS A 212 22.64 -8.79 -14.20
N ASN A 213 23.31 -8.08 -13.30
CA ASN A 213 22.71 -6.94 -12.60
C ASN A 213 22.31 -5.86 -13.61
N GLY A 214 21.10 -5.34 -13.50
CA GLY A 214 20.55 -4.37 -14.46
C GLY A 214 19.89 -4.97 -15.70
N ALA A 215 19.86 -6.30 -15.87
CA ALA A 215 19.19 -6.96 -17.00
C ALA A 215 17.65 -6.90 -16.98
N GLY A 216 17.03 -6.20 -16.02
CA GLY A 216 15.57 -6.08 -15.93
C GLY A 216 14.86 -7.15 -15.08
N LYS A 217 15.56 -8.13 -14.49
CA LYS A 217 14.96 -9.23 -13.70
C LYS A 217 14.01 -8.75 -12.59
N SER A 218 14.53 -7.91 -11.69
CA SER A 218 13.75 -7.35 -10.58
C SER A 218 12.62 -6.45 -11.10
N THR A 219 12.83 -5.79 -12.24
CA THR A 219 11.80 -4.98 -12.90
C THR A 219 10.65 -5.85 -13.40
N THR A 220 10.94 -6.97 -14.06
CA THR A 220 9.92 -7.94 -14.50
C THR A 220 9.15 -8.52 -13.30
N ILE A 221 9.84 -8.93 -12.23
CA ILE A 221 9.19 -9.43 -11.00
C ILE A 221 8.32 -8.36 -10.34
N ASN A 222 8.75 -7.09 -10.33
CA ASN A 222 7.97 -5.98 -9.81
C ASN A 222 6.70 -5.70 -10.63
N VAL A 223 6.74 -5.93 -11.94
CA VAL A 223 5.53 -5.87 -12.78
C VAL A 223 4.58 -7.02 -12.43
N LEU A 224 5.08 -8.25 -12.36
CA LEU A 224 4.26 -9.43 -12.02
C LEU A 224 3.60 -9.32 -10.64
N SER A 225 4.32 -8.80 -9.66
CA SER A 225 3.80 -8.55 -8.31
C SER A 225 2.91 -7.30 -8.20
N GLY A 226 2.77 -6.53 -9.28
CA GLY A 226 2.02 -5.28 -9.34
C GLY A 226 2.56 -4.16 -8.45
N MET A 227 3.86 -4.20 -8.14
CA MET A 227 4.59 -3.07 -7.54
C MET A 227 4.91 -2.00 -8.60
N LEU A 228 5.06 -2.42 -9.86
CA LEU A 228 5.33 -1.55 -10.99
C LEU A 228 4.26 -1.71 -12.08
N VAL A 229 3.85 -0.60 -12.67
CA VAL A 229 2.94 -0.58 -13.82
C VAL A 229 3.75 -0.70 -15.11
N PRO A 230 3.42 -1.64 -16.02
CA PRO A 230 4.11 -1.75 -17.30
C PRO A 230 3.91 -0.47 -18.14
N SER A 231 4.92 -0.10 -18.93
CA SER A 231 4.81 1.04 -19.87
C SER A 231 4.04 0.65 -21.13
N SER A 232 4.24 -0.57 -21.62
CA SER A 232 3.47 -1.22 -22.68
C SER A 232 3.57 -2.74 -22.55
N GLY A 233 2.80 -3.45 -23.37
CA GLY A 233 2.68 -4.90 -23.35
C GLY A 233 1.51 -5.38 -22.52
N GLU A 234 1.25 -6.68 -22.59
CA GLU A 234 0.17 -7.35 -21.87
C GLU A 234 0.74 -8.39 -20.91
N VAL A 235 0.23 -8.40 -19.68
CA VAL A 235 0.65 -9.34 -18.64
C VAL A 235 -0.61 -9.94 -18.01
N THR A 236 -0.68 -11.27 -18.02
CA THR A 236 -1.79 -12.04 -17.44
C THR A 236 -1.28 -13.03 -16.40
N VAL A 237 -1.99 -13.16 -15.29
CA VAL A 237 -1.70 -14.10 -14.21
C VAL A 237 -2.99 -14.82 -13.84
N TYR A 238 -3.04 -16.15 -13.95
CA TYR A 238 -4.25 -16.97 -13.81
C TYR A 238 -5.43 -16.43 -14.65
N GLY A 239 -5.15 -15.94 -15.87
CA GLY A 239 -6.16 -15.33 -16.75
C GLY A 239 -6.55 -13.89 -16.41
N HIS A 240 -6.07 -13.33 -15.29
CA HIS A 240 -6.35 -11.95 -14.87
C HIS A 240 -5.29 -10.98 -15.36
N LYS A 241 -5.71 -9.79 -15.82
CA LYS A 241 -4.82 -8.77 -16.39
C LYS A 241 -4.13 -7.91 -15.33
N VAL A 242 -2.82 -7.74 -15.47
CA VAL A 242 -2.02 -6.78 -14.69
C VAL A 242 -1.96 -5.43 -15.44
N PRO A 243 -2.17 -4.28 -14.78
CA PRO A 243 -2.38 -4.07 -13.34
C PRO A 243 -3.85 -4.00 -12.90
N THR A 244 -4.82 -4.24 -13.79
CA THR A 244 -6.24 -3.98 -13.52
C THR A 244 -6.87 -4.88 -12.46
N GLU A 245 -6.45 -6.15 -12.40
CA GLU A 245 -7.05 -7.18 -11.54
C GLU A 245 -6.12 -7.63 -10.41
N MET A 246 -5.17 -6.77 -10.01
CA MET A 246 -4.21 -7.06 -8.93
C MET A 246 -4.82 -7.56 -7.62
N PRO A 247 -6.00 -7.10 -7.15
CA PRO A 247 -6.59 -7.62 -5.90
C PRO A 247 -6.88 -9.12 -5.96
N VAL A 248 -7.29 -9.65 -7.12
CA VAL A 248 -7.55 -11.09 -7.30
C VAL A 248 -6.23 -11.84 -7.40
N ILE A 249 -5.30 -11.33 -8.21
CA ILE A 249 -3.96 -11.91 -8.41
C ILE A 249 -3.20 -12.03 -7.07
N ARG A 250 -3.27 -11.03 -6.20
CA ARG A 250 -2.57 -11.04 -4.89
C ARG A 250 -3.12 -12.09 -3.90
N ARG A 251 -4.33 -12.61 -4.10
CA ARG A 251 -4.89 -13.70 -3.28
C ARG A 251 -4.31 -15.06 -3.66
N SER A 252 -4.02 -15.28 -4.93
CA SER A 252 -3.48 -16.54 -5.45
C SER A 252 -1.95 -16.55 -5.61
N MET A 253 -1.29 -15.40 -5.50
CA MET A 253 0.17 -15.26 -5.66
C MET A 253 0.88 -14.84 -4.35
N GLY A 254 1.99 -15.51 -4.05
CA GLY A 254 2.97 -15.12 -3.03
C GLY A 254 4.22 -14.50 -3.64
N VAL A 255 4.78 -13.48 -2.98
CA VAL A 255 6.01 -12.81 -3.41
C VAL A 255 6.92 -12.71 -2.20
N CYS A 256 8.13 -13.25 -2.31
CA CYS A 256 9.20 -13.07 -1.33
C CYS A 256 10.15 -11.98 -1.84
N PRO A 257 10.10 -10.74 -1.30
CA PRO A 257 10.97 -9.66 -1.75
C PRO A 257 12.45 -9.95 -1.44
N GLN A 258 13.35 -9.13 -1.98
CA GLN A 258 14.78 -9.27 -1.72
C GLN A 258 15.17 -8.86 -0.29
N HIS A 259 14.49 -7.87 0.28
CA HIS A 259 14.62 -7.51 1.68
C HIS A 259 13.65 -8.35 2.52
N ASP A 260 13.99 -8.62 3.77
CA ASP A 260 13.15 -9.41 4.66
C ASP A 260 12.10 -8.50 5.32
N VAL A 261 10.81 -8.81 5.15
CA VAL A 261 9.68 -8.04 5.71
C VAL A 261 9.35 -8.59 7.10
N LEU A 262 10.18 -8.20 8.07
CA LEU A 262 10.17 -8.77 9.41
C LEU A 262 9.82 -7.72 10.47
N TRP A 263 9.03 -8.13 11.46
CA TRP A 263 8.77 -7.34 12.66
C TRP A 263 9.62 -7.85 13.81
N ASP A 264 10.66 -7.10 14.14
CA ASP A 264 11.71 -7.50 15.08
C ASP A 264 11.22 -7.83 16.51
N ASP A 265 10.13 -7.21 16.94
CA ASP A 265 9.55 -7.41 18.28
C ASP A 265 8.59 -8.58 18.39
N LEU A 266 8.08 -9.09 17.26
CA LEU A 266 7.22 -10.27 17.23
C LEU A 266 8.04 -11.55 17.45
N THR A 267 7.39 -12.57 17.99
CA THR A 267 7.91 -13.94 17.95
C THR A 267 7.74 -14.55 16.56
N VAL A 268 8.45 -15.65 16.29
CA VAL A 268 8.29 -16.41 15.03
C VAL A 268 6.84 -16.86 14.86
N GLU A 269 6.22 -17.35 15.93
CA GLU A 269 4.81 -17.77 15.93
C GLU A 269 3.85 -16.61 15.62
N GLU A 270 4.03 -15.47 16.30
CA GLU A 270 3.22 -14.27 16.06
C GLU A 270 3.37 -13.75 14.64
N HIS A 271 4.56 -13.85 14.06
CA HIS A 271 4.84 -13.44 12.68
C HIS A 271 4.10 -14.32 11.67
N PHE A 272 4.12 -15.66 11.85
CA PHE A 272 3.34 -16.59 11.04
C PHE A 272 1.84 -16.37 11.16
N SER A 273 1.33 -16.20 12.38
CA SER A 273 -0.08 -15.92 12.61
C SER A 273 -0.49 -14.59 11.97
N LEU A 274 0.35 -13.55 12.04
CA LEU A 274 0.09 -12.27 11.39
C LEU A 274 -0.05 -12.44 9.86
N PHE A 275 0.89 -13.13 9.21
CA PHE A 275 0.82 -13.37 7.76
C PHE A 275 -0.38 -14.25 7.39
N ALA A 276 -0.70 -15.28 8.16
CA ALA A 276 -1.86 -16.14 7.95
C ALA A 276 -3.17 -15.33 8.01
N ASN A 277 -3.30 -14.47 9.02
CA ASN A 277 -4.44 -13.58 9.19
C ASN A 277 -4.56 -12.56 8.06
N ILE A 278 -3.45 -11.96 7.61
CA ILE A 278 -3.43 -11.06 6.44
C ILE A 278 -3.90 -11.78 5.17
N ARG A 279 -3.54 -13.06 5.01
CA ARG A 279 -3.99 -13.90 3.89
C ARG A 279 -5.43 -14.40 4.04
N GLY A 280 -6.09 -14.16 5.17
CA GLY A 280 -7.43 -14.66 5.46
C GLY A 280 -7.48 -16.17 5.72
N LEU A 281 -6.35 -16.78 6.12
CA LEU A 281 -6.31 -18.18 6.52
C LEU A 281 -6.91 -18.30 7.92
N SER A 282 -8.00 -19.05 8.05
CA SER A 282 -8.77 -19.20 9.30
C SER A 282 -8.14 -20.12 10.34
N ARG A 283 -6.98 -20.71 10.05
CA ARG A 283 -6.31 -21.67 10.94
C ARG A 283 -4.84 -21.32 11.10
N ASP A 284 -4.47 -20.88 12.31
CA ASP A 284 -3.09 -20.79 12.77
C ASP A 284 -2.36 -22.14 12.64
N GLU A 285 -3.10 -23.26 12.70
CA GLU A 285 -2.56 -24.64 12.60
C GLU A 285 -1.71 -24.86 11.35
N LYS A 286 -2.14 -24.38 10.17
CA LYS A 286 -1.38 -24.56 8.93
C LYS A 286 -0.11 -23.71 8.90
N ALA A 287 -0.16 -22.52 9.48
CA ALA A 287 1.01 -21.64 9.55
C ALA A 287 2.07 -22.22 10.50
N LEU A 288 1.63 -22.82 11.61
CA LEU A 288 2.48 -23.58 12.53
C LEU A 288 3.06 -24.84 11.88
N GLU A 289 2.29 -25.54 11.05
CA GLU A 289 2.75 -26.69 10.26
C GLU A 289 3.86 -26.29 9.29
N PHE A 290 3.66 -25.24 8.48
CA PHE A 290 4.70 -24.71 7.57
C PHE A 290 5.97 -24.28 8.31
N ALA A 291 5.81 -23.66 9.48
CA ALA A 291 6.95 -23.25 10.28
C ALA A 291 7.77 -24.44 10.84
N SER A 292 7.13 -25.60 11.00
CA SER A 292 7.83 -26.86 11.30
C SER A 292 8.59 -27.40 10.09
N GLU A 293 8.05 -27.26 8.88
CA GLU A 293 8.69 -27.71 7.61
C GLU A 293 9.97 -26.91 7.27
N ILE A 294 10.01 -25.61 7.60
CA ILE A 294 11.18 -24.74 7.33
C ILE A 294 12.28 -24.81 8.40
N GLU A 295 12.22 -25.81 9.29
CA GLU A 295 13.15 -26.04 10.41
C GLU A 295 13.18 -24.91 11.47
N LEU A 296 12.18 -24.03 11.51
CA LEU A 296 12.08 -22.95 12.49
C LEU A 296 11.26 -23.34 13.74
N GLY A 297 10.69 -24.54 13.79
CA GLY A 297 9.80 -24.95 14.87
C GLY A 297 10.43 -24.91 16.28
N HIS A 298 11.74 -25.11 16.40
CA HIS A 298 12.43 -25.00 17.69
C HIS A 298 12.58 -23.55 18.21
N LYS A 299 12.23 -22.54 17.39
CA LYS A 299 12.35 -21.11 17.71
C LYS A 299 11.02 -20.35 17.72
N PHE A 300 9.88 -21.03 17.81
CA PHE A 300 8.56 -20.39 17.83
C PHE A 300 8.45 -19.25 18.86
N GLY A 301 8.86 -19.49 20.10
CA GLY A 301 8.83 -18.48 21.17
C GLY A 301 9.97 -17.46 21.15
N THR A 302 10.82 -17.48 20.12
CA THR A 302 11.97 -16.59 20.00
C THR A 302 11.58 -15.34 19.21
N ARG A 303 12.04 -14.15 19.65
CA ARG A 303 11.80 -12.91 18.93
C ARG A 303 12.62 -12.84 17.63
N VAL A 304 12.01 -12.31 16.58
CA VAL A 304 12.61 -12.25 15.23
C VAL A 304 13.96 -11.52 15.23
N LYS A 305 14.13 -10.47 16.05
CA LYS A 305 15.40 -9.74 16.16
C LYS A 305 16.61 -10.60 16.56
N THR A 306 16.38 -11.72 17.26
CA THR A 306 17.44 -12.61 17.77
C THR A 306 17.78 -13.75 16.81
N LEU A 307 17.07 -13.85 15.69
CA LEU A 307 17.35 -14.82 14.63
C LEU A 307 18.62 -14.44 13.86
N SER A 308 19.35 -15.45 13.37
CA SER A 308 20.46 -15.22 12.44
C SER A 308 19.93 -14.76 11.08
N GLY A 309 20.75 -14.12 10.25
CA GLY A 309 20.33 -13.64 8.94
C GLY A 309 19.75 -14.75 8.04
N GLY A 310 20.32 -15.95 8.07
CA GLY A 310 19.78 -17.10 7.33
C GLY A 310 18.42 -17.57 7.84
N MET A 311 18.18 -17.49 9.16
CA MET A 311 16.88 -17.81 9.75
C MET A 311 15.84 -16.73 9.47
N LYS A 312 16.25 -15.46 9.45
CA LYS A 312 15.42 -14.33 9.02
C LYS A 312 14.98 -14.48 7.57
N ARG A 313 15.84 -14.98 6.68
CA ARG A 313 15.51 -15.23 5.28
C ARG A 313 14.58 -16.43 5.05
N LYS A 314 14.63 -17.42 5.95
CA LYS A 314 13.73 -18.58 5.92
C LYS A 314 12.32 -18.25 6.40
N LEU A 315 12.21 -17.32 7.36
CA LEU A 315 10.95 -16.81 7.91
C LEU A 315 10.24 -15.90 6.89
#